data_AF-A0A6E8VZD8-F1
#
_entry.id   AF-A0A6E8VZD8-F1
#
_cell.length_a   1.000
_cell.length_b   1.000
_cell.length_c   1.000
_cell.angle_alpha   90.00
_cell.angle_beta   90.00
_cell.angle_gamma   90.00
#
_symmetry.space_group_name_H-M   'P 1'
#
loop_
_entity.id
_entity.type
_entity.pdbx_description
1 polymer ?
#
loop_
_entity_poly.entity_id
_entity_poly.type
_entity_poly.pdbx_seq_one_letter_code
_entity_poly.pdbx_strand_id
1 'polypeptide(L)'
;MVNYTSTPRHIHFYDIHDDDRYPRTARKQQLHRWDALHSMKWVPYQDSGPLPPSAVECGTSKRTKLYLGRAEHAGSVTPGFINPAKKVCYIPWGGKAHEKKVCEILCTAGEFVPCTETNVLLRATPAGVSEQGEPLYIGRVAVDGQLVCGKVQRSHSVCYIPYNRKEEPHINFEVFIKSQQ
;
A
#
# COMPACT_ATOMS: atom_id res chain seq x y z
N MET A 1 67.01 -11.52 -2.15
CA MET A 1 65.83 -11.10 -2.93
C MET A 1 64.72 -10.76 -1.94
N VAL A 2 64.37 -9.47 -1.92
CA VAL A 2 63.16 -8.78 -1.45
C VAL A 2 62.36 -9.37 -0.28
N ASN A 3 62.43 -8.71 0.87
CA ASN A 3 61.45 -8.80 1.96
C ASN A 3 60.11 -8.21 1.52
N TYR A 4 59.02 -8.97 1.61
CA TYR A 4 57.66 -8.46 1.51
C TYR A 4 56.98 -8.48 2.88
N THR A 5 57.05 -7.35 3.58
CA THR A 5 56.04 -6.98 4.57
C THR A 5 54.82 -6.46 3.83
N SER A 6 53.69 -7.17 3.89
CA SER A 6 52.38 -6.63 3.51
C SER A 6 51.39 -6.93 4.62
N THR A 7 50.87 -5.86 5.21
CA THR A 7 49.89 -5.85 6.29
C THR A 7 48.57 -6.50 5.87
N PRO A 8 47.83 -7.12 6.80
CA PRO A 8 46.56 -7.76 6.47
C PRO A 8 45.57 -6.71 5.95
N ARG A 9 45.04 -6.95 4.75
CA ARG A 9 43.97 -6.13 4.18
C ARG A 9 42.76 -6.21 5.12
N HIS A 10 42.53 -5.11 5.83
CA HIS A 10 41.32 -4.82 6.57
C HIS A 10 40.14 -4.92 5.60
N ILE A 11 39.42 -6.05 5.61
CA ILE A 11 38.16 -6.19 4.90
C ILE A 11 37.19 -5.27 5.65
N HIS A 12 36.93 -4.09 5.08
CA HIS A 12 35.89 -3.21 5.57
C HIS A 12 34.56 -3.94 5.42
N PHE A 13 34.07 -4.47 6.53
CA PHE A 13 32.66 -4.75 6.73
C PHE A 13 31.88 -3.48 6.38
N TYR A 14 30.80 -3.64 5.63
CA TYR A 14 29.87 -2.59 5.23
C TYR A 14 29.75 -1.49 6.29
N ASP A 15 29.97 -0.24 5.87
CA ASP A 15 29.69 0.93 6.68
C ASP A 15 28.22 0.86 7.14
N ILE A 16 28.00 0.67 8.45
CA ILE A 16 26.68 0.60 9.09
C ILE A 16 25.97 1.97 9.07
N HIS A 17 26.58 2.98 8.44
CA HIS A 17 26.06 4.34 8.32
C HIS A 17 25.78 4.76 6.86
N ASP A 18 25.46 3.79 5.99
CA ASP A 18 25.14 4.05 4.58
C ASP A 18 23.71 4.60 4.34
N ASP A 19 23.14 5.33 5.30
CA ASP A 19 21.78 5.90 5.18
C ASP A 19 21.75 7.20 4.35
N ASP A 20 22.92 7.78 4.06
CA ASP A 20 23.05 9.11 3.43
C ASP A 20 23.53 9.10 1.96
N ARG A 21 23.96 7.96 1.38
CA ARG A 21 24.54 7.94 0.01
C ARG A 21 23.55 7.88 -1.14
N TYR A 22 22.29 7.55 -0.87
CA TYR A 22 21.22 7.71 -1.85
C TYR A 22 20.26 8.76 -1.31
N PRO A 23 20.03 9.89 -2.01
CA PRO A 23 18.89 10.72 -1.67
C PRO A 23 17.69 9.79 -1.77
N ARG A 24 17.10 9.45 -0.61
CA ARG A 24 15.91 8.61 -0.52
C ARG A 24 14.93 9.23 -1.51
N THR A 25 14.76 8.60 -2.67
CA THR A 25 13.72 9.03 -3.61
C THR A 25 12.47 9.11 -2.75
N ALA A 26 11.88 10.31 -2.66
CA ALA A 26 10.76 10.51 -1.74
C ALA A 26 9.78 9.38 -2.02
N ARG A 27 9.28 8.67 -1.00
CA ARG A 27 8.52 7.41 -1.18
C ARG A 27 7.41 7.52 -2.24
N LYS A 28 6.85 8.72 -2.38
CA LYS A 28 6.00 9.15 -3.50
C LYS A 28 6.59 8.96 -4.90
N GLN A 29 7.83 9.35 -5.16
CA GLN A 29 8.54 9.14 -6.43
C GLN A 29 8.70 7.65 -6.74
N GLN A 30 9.07 6.83 -5.74
CA GLN A 30 9.13 5.38 -5.91
C GLN A 30 7.76 4.81 -6.30
N LEU A 31 6.71 5.22 -5.59
CA LEU A 31 5.35 4.80 -5.88
C LEU A 31 4.87 5.27 -7.27
N HIS A 32 5.14 6.52 -7.64
CA HIS A 32 4.78 7.07 -8.95
C HIS A 32 5.46 6.30 -10.10
N ARG A 33 6.71 5.84 -9.90
CA ARG A 33 7.38 4.96 -10.88
C ARG A 33 6.66 3.63 -11.03
N TRP A 34 6.21 3.01 -9.94
CA TRP A 34 5.40 1.79 -10.02
C TRP A 34 4.05 2.04 -10.67
N ASP A 35 3.38 3.14 -10.35
CA ASP A 35 2.10 3.50 -10.96
C ASP A 35 2.24 3.65 -12.48
N ALA A 36 3.27 4.37 -12.93
CA ALA A 36 3.56 4.54 -14.35
C ALA A 36 3.90 3.21 -15.05
N LEU A 37 4.75 2.39 -14.43
CA LEU A 37 5.16 1.09 -14.99
C LEU A 37 3.98 0.13 -15.18
N HIS A 38 3.01 0.15 -14.26
CA HIS A 38 1.87 -0.77 -14.30
C HIS A 38 0.59 -0.14 -14.85
N SER A 39 0.66 1.13 -15.29
CA SER A 39 -0.48 1.92 -15.75
C SER A 39 -1.61 2.01 -14.69
N MET A 40 -1.23 2.13 -13.42
CA MET A 40 -2.17 2.41 -12.34
C MET A 40 -2.50 3.90 -12.32
N LYS A 41 -3.77 4.23 -12.48
CA LYS A 41 -4.28 5.58 -12.49
C LYS A 41 -4.85 5.92 -11.12
N TRP A 42 -4.16 6.79 -10.42
CA TRP A 42 -4.62 7.40 -9.17
C TRP A 42 -4.95 8.87 -9.43
N VAL A 43 -6.08 9.33 -8.88
CA VAL A 43 -6.54 10.71 -9.03
C VAL A 43 -6.73 11.31 -7.64
N PRO A 44 -6.39 12.58 -7.40
CA PRO A 44 -6.71 13.25 -6.14
C PRO A 44 -8.22 13.16 -5.84
N TYR A 45 -8.57 12.73 -4.63
CA TYR A 45 -9.96 12.67 -4.20
C TYR A 45 -10.47 14.08 -3.86
N GLN A 46 -11.65 14.42 -4.37
CA GLN A 46 -12.33 15.70 -4.10
C GLN A 46 -13.59 15.43 -3.27
N ASP A 47 -13.76 16.16 -2.16
CA ASP A 47 -14.85 15.98 -1.20
C ASP A 47 -16.15 16.72 -1.58
N SER A 48 -16.06 17.65 -2.53
CA SER A 48 -17.13 18.55 -2.97
C SER A 48 -17.64 18.24 -4.38
N GLY A 49 -17.05 17.26 -5.07
CA GLY A 49 -17.40 16.88 -6.44
C GLY A 49 -17.97 15.45 -6.57
N PRO A 50 -18.49 15.10 -7.76
CA PRO A 50 -18.85 13.73 -8.06
C PRO A 50 -17.61 12.83 -8.05
N LEU A 51 -17.79 11.55 -7.72
CA LEU A 51 -16.72 10.56 -7.85
C LEU A 51 -16.32 10.39 -9.32
N PRO A 52 -15.04 10.13 -9.62
CA PRO A 52 -14.61 9.76 -10.96
C PRO A 52 -15.42 8.56 -11.49
N PRO A 53 -15.86 8.56 -12.75
CA PRO A 53 -16.66 7.46 -13.31
C PRO A 53 -15.99 6.08 -13.26
N SER A 54 -14.66 6.06 -13.27
CA SER A 54 -13.85 4.83 -13.21
C SER A 54 -13.36 4.49 -11.80
N ALA A 55 -13.90 5.13 -10.76
CA ALA A 55 -13.53 4.86 -9.38
C ALA A 55 -13.85 3.42 -8.99
N VAL A 56 -12.86 2.72 -8.44
CA VAL A 56 -12.99 1.30 -8.13
C VAL A 56 -13.74 1.10 -6.81
N GLU A 57 -14.92 0.48 -6.89
CA GLU A 57 -15.67 0.02 -5.72
C GLU A 57 -14.95 -1.16 -5.06
N CYS A 58 -14.83 -1.12 -3.74
CA CYS A 58 -13.99 -2.05 -2.98
C CYS A 58 -14.76 -2.80 -1.88
N GLY A 59 -15.98 -2.37 -1.57
CA GLY A 59 -16.79 -2.98 -0.55
C GLY A 59 -18.01 -2.14 -0.22
N THR A 60 -18.71 -2.53 0.83
CA THR A 60 -19.92 -1.84 1.30
C THR A 60 -19.92 -1.82 2.82
N SER A 61 -20.22 -0.66 3.41
CA SER A 61 -20.49 -0.52 4.83
C SER A 61 -21.88 0.08 5.02
N LYS A 62 -22.77 -0.64 5.72
CA LYS A 62 -24.14 -0.17 6.05
C LYS A 62 -24.90 0.43 4.85
N ARG A 63 -24.85 -0.24 3.69
CA ARG A 63 -25.45 0.18 2.39
C ARG A 63 -24.76 1.34 1.68
N THR A 64 -23.63 1.85 2.19
CA THR A 64 -22.79 2.82 1.50
C THR A 64 -21.65 2.11 0.78
N LYS A 65 -21.48 2.38 -0.51
CA LYS A 65 -20.36 1.90 -1.31
C LYS A 65 -19.05 2.53 -0.82
N LEU A 66 -18.01 1.71 -0.73
CA LEU A 66 -16.66 2.13 -0.38
C LEU A 66 -15.76 2.03 -1.62
N TYR A 67 -14.77 2.91 -1.72
CA TYR A 67 -13.90 2.99 -2.91
C TYR A 67 -12.44 2.82 -2.53
N LEU A 68 -11.62 2.27 -3.43
CA LEU A 68 -10.19 2.13 -3.18
C LEU A 68 -9.52 3.51 -3.11
N GLY A 69 -8.80 3.73 -2.02
CA GLY A 69 -8.02 4.94 -1.83
C GLY A 69 -6.66 4.66 -1.24
N ARG A 70 -5.78 5.65 -1.29
CA ARG A 70 -4.50 5.65 -0.58
C ARG A 70 -4.18 7.04 -0.06
N ALA A 71 -3.40 7.11 1.01
CA ALA A 71 -3.02 8.37 1.62
C ALA A 71 -1.66 8.30 2.31
N GLU A 72 -1.01 9.46 2.44
CA GLU A 72 0.23 9.58 3.20
C GLU A 72 -0.02 9.59 4.71
N HIS A 73 0.79 8.83 5.44
CA HIS A 73 0.82 8.84 6.90
C HIS A 73 2.18 8.36 7.41
N ALA A 74 2.79 9.15 8.29
CA ALA A 74 4.04 8.78 8.98
C ALA A 74 5.16 8.23 8.07
N GLY A 75 5.35 8.84 6.89
CA GLY A 75 6.38 8.41 5.93
C GLY A 75 6.00 7.24 5.03
N SER A 76 4.82 6.63 5.22
CA SER A 76 4.20 5.66 4.31
C SER A 76 3.21 6.33 3.36
N VAL A 77 3.03 5.75 2.17
CA VAL A 77 1.80 5.91 1.37
C VAL A 77 1.02 4.61 1.51
N THR A 78 -0.11 4.67 2.21
CA THR A 78 -0.83 3.48 2.66
C THR A 78 -2.16 3.33 1.92
N PRO A 79 -2.45 2.16 1.32
CA PRO A 79 -3.76 1.87 0.74
C PRO A 79 -4.80 1.58 1.83
N GLY A 80 -6.05 1.88 1.51
CA GLY A 80 -7.21 1.71 2.37
C GLY A 80 -8.51 1.92 1.58
N PHE A 81 -9.50 2.55 2.19
CA PHE A 81 -10.78 2.80 1.52
C PHE A 81 -11.31 4.21 1.77
N ILE A 82 -12.07 4.74 0.83
CA ILE A 82 -12.79 6.00 0.90
C ILE A 82 -14.25 5.71 1.22
N ASN A 83 -14.80 6.42 2.20
CA ASN A 83 -16.22 6.49 2.47
C ASN A 83 -16.76 7.84 1.95
N PRO A 84 -17.45 7.88 0.79
CA PRO A 84 -17.93 9.14 0.21
C PRO A 84 -18.97 9.86 1.07
N ALA A 85 -19.77 9.11 1.85
CA ALA A 85 -20.76 9.72 2.75
C ALA A 85 -20.08 10.50 3.89
N LYS A 86 -18.90 10.05 4.33
CA LYS A 86 -18.09 10.75 5.33
C LYS A 86 -17.03 11.67 4.75
N LYS A 87 -16.75 11.58 3.44
CA LYS A 87 -15.72 12.35 2.72
C LYS A 87 -14.31 12.14 3.29
N VAL A 88 -14.01 10.91 3.69
CA VAL A 88 -12.76 10.54 4.37
C VAL A 88 -12.21 9.23 3.80
N CYS A 89 -10.89 9.17 3.64
CA CYS A 89 -10.15 7.92 3.44
C CYS A 89 -9.67 7.35 4.79
N TYR A 90 -9.93 6.07 5.01
CA TYR A 90 -9.50 5.30 6.16
C TYR A 90 -8.30 4.44 5.78
N ILE A 91 -7.21 4.55 6.53
CA ILE A 91 -5.99 3.75 6.31
C ILE A 91 -5.52 3.07 7.62
N PRO A 92 -4.98 1.85 7.55
CA PRO A 92 -4.39 1.16 8.70
C PRO A 92 -2.90 1.49 8.87
N TRP A 93 -2.49 2.00 10.03
CA TRP A 93 -1.06 2.21 10.34
C TRP A 93 -0.77 2.24 11.84
N GLY A 94 0.30 1.54 12.26
CA GLY A 94 0.86 1.63 13.61
C GLY A 94 -0.11 1.21 14.72
N GLY A 95 -0.92 0.17 14.48
CA GLY A 95 -1.91 -0.34 15.42
C GLY A 95 -3.23 0.43 15.44
N LYS A 96 -3.41 1.45 14.59
CA LYS A 96 -4.61 2.31 14.58
C LYS A 96 -5.16 2.51 13.17
N ALA A 97 -6.47 2.77 13.10
CA ALA A 97 -7.10 3.29 11.90
C ALA A 97 -6.99 4.82 11.89
N HIS A 98 -6.65 5.41 10.74
CA HIS A 98 -6.48 6.85 10.58
C HIS A 98 -7.44 7.40 9.52
N GLU A 99 -8.01 8.56 9.82
CA GLU A 99 -8.86 9.33 8.91
C GLU A 99 -8.03 10.35 8.13
N LYS A 100 -8.14 10.33 6.81
CA LYS A 100 -7.38 11.17 5.88
C LYS A 100 -8.31 11.93 4.96
N LYS A 101 -8.28 13.26 5.04
CA LYS A 101 -9.01 14.15 4.13
C LYS A 101 -8.30 14.33 2.77
N VAL A 102 -6.96 14.33 2.80
CA VAL A 102 -6.13 14.37 1.60
C VAL A 102 -5.75 12.93 1.25
N CYS A 103 -6.23 12.47 0.09
CA CYS A 103 -6.03 11.11 -0.39
C CYS A 103 -6.18 11.06 -1.92
N GLU A 104 -5.82 9.93 -2.49
CA GLU A 104 -6.04 9.60 -3.90
C GLU A 104 -7.05 8.46 -4.00
N ILE A 105 -7.84 8.44 -5.08
CA ILE A 105 -8.79 7.40 -5.42
C ILE A 105 -8.28 6.60 -6.64
N LEU A 106 -8.44 5.27 -6.59
CA LEU A 106 -8.02 4.39 -7.69
C LEU A 106 -9.04 4.43 -8.82
N CYS A 107 -8.52 4.60 -10.05
CA CYS A 107 -9.29 4.71 -11.28
C CYS A 107 -8.90 3.66 -12.34
N THR A 108 -8.11 2.64 -11.97
CA THR A 108 -7.76 1.50 -12.83
C THR A 108 -8.57 0.28 -12.43
N ALA A 109 -9.33 -0.26 -13.37
CA ALA A 109 -10.17 -1.44 -13.15
C ALA A 109 -9.35 -2.68 -12.75
N GLY A 110 -9.97 -3.55 -11.98
CA GLY A 110 -9.39 -4.79 -11.50
C GLY A 110 -10.40 -5.60 -10.71
N GLU A 111 -9.93 -6.72 -10.20
CA GLU A 111 -10.72 -7.68 -9.44
C GLU A 111 -10.00 -8.07 -8.15
N PHE A 112 -10.77 -8.56 -7.18
CA PHE A 112 -10.24 -9.12 -5.95
C PHE A 112 -10.18 -10.64 -6.09
N VAL A 113 -9.01 -11.21 -5.83
CA VAL A 113 -8.77 -12.65 -5.92
C VAL A 113 -8.33 -13.17 -4.55
N PRO A 114 -8.91 -14.28 -4.04
CA PRO A 114 -8.44 -14.90 -2.81
C PRO A 114 -6.94 -15.16 -2.82
N CYS A 115 -6.24 -14.72 -1.77
CA CYS A 115 -4.79 -14.92 -1.65
C CYS A 115 -4.48 -16.27 -1.00
N THR A 116 -4.83 -17.37 -1.67
CA THR A 116 -4.60 -18.74 -1.18
C THR A 116 -3.21 -19.29 -1.49
N GLU A 117 -2.56 -18.74 -2.51
CA GLU A 117 -1.23 -19.15 -2.95
C GLU A 117 -0.25 -17.98 -2.89
N THR A 118 1.01 -18.26 -2.56
CA THR A 118 2.09 -17.26 -2.50
C THR A 118 2.27 -16.52 -3.84
N ASN A 119 1.95 -17.19 -4.95
CA ASN A 119 2.09 -16.64 -6.30
C ASN A 119 1.05 -15.57 -6.66
N VAL A 120 -0.09 -15.50 -5.96
CA VAL A 120 -1.11 -14.48 -6.25
C VAL A 120 -0.54 -13.07 -6.01
N LEU A 121 0.28 -12.90 -4.97
CA LEU A 121 0.95 -11.63 -4.66
C LEU A 121 2.01 -11.22 -5.69
N LEU A 122 2.48 -12.13 -6.54
CA LEU A 122 3.37 -11.79 -7.66
C LEU A 122 2.62 -11.11 -8.80
N ARG A 123 1.30 -11.35 -8.91
CA ARG A 123 0.42 -10.72 -9.89
C ARG A 123 -0.13 -9.37 -9.41
N ALA A 124 -0.12 -9.15 -8.10
CA ALA A 124 -0.60 -7.92 -7.50
C ALA A 124 0.33 -6.75 -7.83
N THR A 125 -0.25 -5.58 -8.09
CA THR A 125 0.51 -4.36 -8.36
C THR A 125 0.72 -3.57 -7.06
N PRO A 126 1.94 -3.08 -6.77
CA PRO A 126 2.16 -2.18 -5.64
C PRO A 126 1.24 -0.95 -5.71
N ALA A 127 0.56 -0.65 -4.61
CA ALA A 127 -0.37 0.46 -4.48
C ALA A 127 0.03 1.46 -3.39
N GLY A 128 1.05 1.12 -2.62
CA GLY A 128 1.62 1.95 -1.60
C GLY A 128 3.05 1.53 -1.26
N VAL A 129 3.61 2.19 -0.27
CA VAL A 129 4.97 1.94 0.19
C VAL A 129 5.04 2.22 1.69
N SER A 130 5.64 1.31 2.46
CA SER A 130 5.81 1.46 3.91
C SER A 130 6.84 2.54 4.22
N GLU A 131 6.90 2.96 5.48
CA GLU A 131 7.94 3.87 5.98
C GLU A 131 9.36 3.30 5.75
N GLN A 132 9.50 1.96 5.77
CA GLN A 132 10.75 1.24 5.51
C GLN A 132 11.04 1.04 4.01
N GLY A 133 10.06 1.30 3.14
CA GLY A 133 10.24 1.18 1.68
C GLY A 133 9.72 -0.09 1.06
N GLU A 134 9.07 -0.94 1.86
CA GLU A 134 8.44 -2.15 1.37
C GLU A 134 7.23 -1.79 0.49
N PRO A 135 7.04 -2.43 -0.68
CA PRO A 135 5.82 -2.27 -1.45
C PRO A 135 4.62 -2.80 -0.65
N LEU A 136 3.56 -1.99 -0.61
CA LEU A 136 2.26 -2.35 -0.04
C LEU A 136 1.27 -2.62 -1.15
N TYR A 137 0.40 -3.61 -0.95
CA TYR A 137 -0.62 -4.00 -1.92
C TYR A 137 -2.01 -3.77 -1.34
N ILE A 138 -3.02 -3.78 -2.20
CA ILE A 138 -4.41 -3.58 -1.78
C ILE A 138 -5.00 -4.94 -1.40
N GLY A 139 -5.47 -5.05 -0.17
CA GLY A 139 -6.18 -6.22 0.32
C GLY A 139 -7.64 -5.91 0.63
N ARG A 140 -8.46 -6.96 0.69
CA ARG A 140 -9.87 -6.90 1.11
C ARG A 140 -10.19 -8.08 2.02
N VAL A 141 -10.94 -7.79 3.07
CA VAL A 141 -11.35 -8.76 4.10
C VAL A 141 -12.85 -8.68 4.31
N ALA A 142 -13.49 -9.83 4.47
CA ALA A 142 -14.86 -9.94 4.95
C ALA A 142 -14.86 -9.96 6.49
N VAL A 143 -15.44 -8.94 7.13
CA VAL A 143 -15.56 -8.81 8.59
C VAL A 143 -16.95 -8.30 8.95
N ASP A 144 -17.63 -8.96 9.89
CA ASP A 144 -18.98 -8.60 10.37
C ASP A 144 -20.01 -8.33 9.24
N GLY A 145 -19.96 -9.15 8.18
CA GLY A 145 -20.83 -9.02 7.01
C GLY A 145 -20.53 -7.82 6.10
N GLN A 146 -19.37 -7.17 6.28
CA GLN A 146 -18.88 -6.07 5.47
C GLN A 146 -17.60 -6.46 4.74
N LEU A 147 -17.36 -5.84 3.59
CA LEU A 147 -16.10 -5.94 2.87
C LEU A 147 -15.29 -4.67 3.12
N VAL A 148 -14.11 -4.82 3.71
CA VAL A 148 -13.24 -3.72 4.12
C VAL A 148 -11.88 -3.87 3.46
N CYS A 149 -11.41 -2.80 2.82
CA CYS A 149 -10.10 -2.78 2.18
C CYS A 149 -9.01 -2.17 3.06
N GLY A 150 -7.78 -2.59 2.82
CA GLY A 150 -6.63 -2.16 3.59
C GLY A 150 -5.32 -2.43 2.85
N LYS A 151 -4.25 -2.64 3.62
CA LYS A 151 -2.92 -2.89 3.09
C LYS A 151 -2.53 -4.34 3.30
N VAL A 152 -2.00 -4.97 2.27
CA VAL A 152 -1.25 -6.23 2.39
C VAL A 152 0.22 -5.90 2.52
N GLN A 153 0.84 -6.42 3.58
CA GLN A 153 2.27 -6.31 3.81
C GLN A 153 2.87 -7.71 3.70
N ARG A 154 3.67 -7.93 2.66
CA ARG A 154 4.14 -9.27 2.28
C ARG A 154 5.08 -9.85 3.33
N SER A 155 5.98 -9.03 3.85
CA SER A 155 6.92 -9.42 4.91
C SER A 155 6.21 -9.93 6.17
N HIS A 156 5.01 -9.40 6.47
CA HIS A 156 4.22 -9.78 7.63
C HIS A 156 3.20 -10.91 7.33
N SER A 157 3.03 -11.27 6.05
CA SER A 157 2.07 -12.30 5.60
C SER A 157 0.62 -12.05 6.03
N VAL A 158 0.20 -10.79 6.11
CA VAL A 158 -1.17 -10.40 6.50
C VAL A 158 -1.70 -9.21 5.70
N CYS A 159 -3.03 -9.12 5.64
CA CYS A 159 -3.75 -7.90 5.29
C CYS A 159 -4.18 -7.17 6.56
N TYR A 160 -3.74 -5.93 6.71
CA TYR A 160 -4.22 -5.03 7.75
C TYR A 160 -5.41 -4.23 7.24
N ILE A 161 -6.50 -4.19 7.99
CA ILE A 161 -7.66 -3.35 7.70
C ILE A 161 -7.87 -2.29 8.79
N PRO A 162 -8.35 -1.08 8.44
CA PRO A 162 -8.80 -0.11 9.44
C PRO A 162 -10.22 -0.47 9.88
N TYR A 163 -10.34 -1.12 11.03
CA TYR A 163 -11.63 -1.57 11.59
C TYR A 163 -11.73 -1.21 13.08
N ASN A 164 -12.91 -0.76 13.54
CA ASN A 164 -13.15 -0.37 14.94
C ASN A 164 -12.08 0.54 15.56
N ARG A 165 -11.58 1.52 14.80
CA ARG A 165 -10.49 2.47 15.15
C ARG A 165 -9.11 1.83 15.33
N LYS A 166 -8.98 0.53 15.08
CA LYS A 166 -7.75 -0.23 15.16
C LYS A 166 -7.24 -0.61 13.77
N GLU A 167 -5.96 -0.93 13.71
CA GLU A 167 -5.39 -1.69 12.61
C GLU A 167 -5.50 -3.18 12.97
N GLU A 168 -6.32 -3.92 12.25
CA GLU A 168 -6.56 -5.34 12.52
C GLU A 168 -5.89 -6.22 11.46
N PRO A 169 -5.00 -7.17 11.85
CA PRO A 169 -4.37 -8.10 10.91
C PRO A 169 -5.27 -9.29 10.58
N HIS A 170 -5.31 -9.67 9.31
CA HIS A 170 -6.01 -10.85 8.81
C HIS A 170 -5.12 -11.70 7.91
N ILE A 171 -5.09 -13.00 8.16
CA ILE A 171 -4.37 -14.00 7.35
C ILE A 171 -5.15 -14.39 6.08
N ASN A 172 -6.49 -14.38 6.16
CA ASN A 172 -7.37 -14.72 5.06
C ASN A 172 -7.90 -13.43 4.45
N PHE A 173 -7.49 -13.15 3.21
CA PHE A 173 -7.87 -11.94 2.50
C PHE A 173 -7.86 -12.18 1.00
N GLU A 174 -8.53 -11.29 0.27
CA GLU A 174 -8.40 -11.17 -1.17
C GLU A 174 -7.41 -10.05 -1.49
N VAL A 175 -6.68 -10.18 -2.59
CA VAL A 175 -5.78 -9.15 -3.10
C VAL A 175 -6.33 -8.57 -4.39
N PHE A 176 -6.19 -7.26 -4.55
CA PHE A 176 -6.57 -6.59 -5.79
C PHE A 176 -5.55 -6.89 -6.91
N ILE A 177 -6.05 -7.33 -8.05
CA ILE A 177 -5.30 -7.55 -9.27
C ILE A 177 -5.90 -6.63 -10.34
N LYS A 178 -5.07 -5.74 -10.90
CA LYS A 178 -5.52 -4.88 -12.00
C LYS A 178 -5.88 -5.74 -13.22
N SER A 179 -6.91 -5.35 -13.95
CA SER A 179 -7.25 -5.99 -15.22
C SER A 179 -6.13 -5.74 -16.24
N GLN A 180 -5.90 -6.71 -17.13
CA GLN A 180 -5.07 -6.47 -18.30
C GLN A 180 -5.90 -5.67 -19.30
N GLN A 181 -5.36 -4.54 -19.76
CA GLN A 181 -5.92 -3.76 -20.86
C GLN A 181 -5.29 -4.21 -22.17
#